data_AF-A0A2V6Q5P6-F1
#
_entry.id   AF-A0A2V6Q5P6-F1
#
_cell.length_a   1.000
_cell.length_b   1.000
_cell.length_c   1.000
_cell.angle_alpha   90.00
_cell.angle_beta   90.00
_cell.angle_gamma   90.00
#
_symmetry.space_group_name_H-M   'P 1'
#
loop_
_entity.id
_entity.type
_entity.pdbx_description
1 polymer ?
#
loop_
_entity_poly.entity_id
_entity_poly.type
_entity_poly.pdbx_seq_one_letter_code
_entity_poly.pdbx_strand_id
1 'polypeptide(L)'
;MPPRAILTAMDYHHVIEAAGAISLGMVGYSYLVPWFDEAPPGRRRWRPIVNGLVFGLLAIFLMRFRIDVGGDRFVDTRVIPIALATLIEGSPAGAITAGLAVAYRVWLGGSGAAAGVLGIVATAVAAGLVRVWVRRDGGLKVRHVAVLVATVWAVTAGSFLVLGARGLAMFSPVWLPLLAMTAVGIGVGARLFGDVAARQAVEAARRDAAQLRAVTALARAAAHEINNPLTAVLGGLVLINRTIKPDSDEAKWIANAKHAAEQIRDIVRHMNRITSIEEVPSAGPLPNMLDIKKSSSPAP
;
A
#
# COMPACT_ATOMS: atom_id res chain seq x y z
N MET A 1 28.62 20.55 33.74
CA MET A 1 27.39 21.34 33.51
C MET A 1 26.18 20.50 33.88
N PRO A 2 25.19 21.04 34.61
CA PRO A 2 24.05 20.24 35.08
C PRO A 2 23.10 19.87 33.93
N PRO A 3 22.42 18.72 33.98
CA PRO A 3 21.55 18.20 32.92
C PRO A 3 20.27 19.03 32.65
N ARG A 4 19.98 20.05 33.48
CA ARG A 4 18.83 20.96 33.28
C ARG A 4 19.04 22.02 32.18
N ALA A 5 20.27 22.30 31.78
CA ALA A 5 20.57 23.32 30.77
C ALA A 5 20.38 22.82 29.32
N ILE A 6 20.35 21.51 29.09
CA ILE A 6 20.20 20.94 27.74
C ILE A 6 18.75 20.98 27.26
N LEU A 7 17.78 20.88 28.20
CA LEU A 7 16.35 20.89 27.89
C LEU A 7 15.80 22.31 27.64
N THR A 8 16.50 23.35 28.08
CA THR A 8 16.06 24.76 27.95
C THR A 8 16.55 25.43 26.66
N ALA A 9 17.39 24.76 25.87
CA ALA A 9 17.96 25.28 24.63
C ALA A 9 17.48 24.56 23.35
N MET A 10 16.54 23.61 23.47
CA MET A 10 15.84 23.08 22.30
C MET A 10 14.65 23.99 22.00
N ASP A 11 14.72 24.72 20.90
CA ASP A 11 13.59 25.50 20.41
C ASP A 11 12.47 24.52 19.99
N TYR A 12 11.48 24.32 20.87
CA TYR A 12 10.39 23.35 20.67
C TYR A 12 9.62 23.57 19.36
N HIS A 13 9.72 24.77 18.79
CA HIS A 13 9.18 25.12 17.48
C HIS A 13 9.66 24.15 16.38
N HIS A 14 10.95 23.84 16.31
CA HIS A 14 11.47 22.97 15.25
C HIS A 14 11.10 21.49 15.42
N VAL A 15 10.88 21.05 16.66
CA VAL A 15 10.36 19.69 16.92
C VAL A 15 8.93 19.57 16.42
N ILE A 16 8.11 20.59 16.66
CA ILE A 16 6.72 20.65 16.18
C ILE A 16 6.69 20.73 14.65
N GLU A 17 7.57 21.52 14.02
CA GLU A 17 7.70 21.59 12.56
C GLU A 17 8.08 20.23 11.95
N ALA A 18 9.07 19.53 12.54
CA ALA A 18 9.49 18.21 12.08
C ALA A 18 8.36 17.16 12.23
N ALA A 19 7.65 17.18 13.36
CA ALA A 19 6.49 16.32 13.57
C ALA A 19 5.34 16.63 12.59
N GLY A 20 5.10 17.92 12.32
CA GLY A 20 4.13 18.38 11.34
C GLY A 20 4.46 17.95 9.92
N ALA A 21 5.73 18.07 9.52
CA ALA A 21 6.20 17.65 8.20
C ALA A 21 6.09 16.13 7.99
N ILE A 22 6.45 15.34 9.00
CA ILE A 22 6.28 13.88 8.96
C ILE A 22 4.80 13.51 8.87
N SER A 23 3.94 14.21 9.63
CA SER A 23 2.49 14.02 9.58
C SER A 23 1.91 14.38 8.21
N LEU A 24 2.36 15.48 7.60
CA LEU A 24 1.95 15.89 6.26
C LEU A 24 2.39 14.87 5.20
N GLY A 25 3.62 14.37 5.29
CA GLY A 25 4.10 13.28 4.43
C GLY A 25 3.29 12.00 4.59
N MET A 26 2.89 11.66 5.81
CA MET A 26 2.02 10.52 6.10
C MET A 26 0.62 10.70 5.49
N VAL A 27 0.02 11.89 5.62
CA VAL A 27 -1.27 12.20 5.00
C VAL A 27 -1.16 12.11 3.49
N GLY A 28 -0.14 12.72 2.89
CA GLY A 28 0.12 12.62 1.45
C GLY A 28 0.25 11.18 0.99
N TYR A 29 0.99 10.35 1.73
CA TYR A 29 1.10 8.92 1.44
C TYR A 29 -0.25 8.19 1.53
N SER A 30 -1.07 8.48 2.54
CA SER A 30 -2.40 7.89 2.71
C SER A 30 -3.30 8.11 1.49
N TYR A 31 -3.17 9.25 0.81
CA TYR A 31 -3.90 9.54 -0.43
C TYR A 31 -3.24 8.93 -1.68
N LEU A 32 -1.91 8.80 -1.70
CA LEU A 32 -1.17 8.28 -2.85
C LEU A 32 -1.32 6.77 -3.02
N VAL A 33 -1.38 5.99 -1.93
CA VAL A 33 -1.42 4.52 -2.03
C VAL A 33 -2.67 3.99 -2.74
N PRO A 34 -3.91 4.37 -2.37
CA PRO A 34 -5.11 3.88 -3.05
C PRO A 34 -5.09 4.22 -4.54
N TRP A 35 -4.59 5.43 -4.88
CA TRP A 35 -4.49 5.89 -6.25
C TRP A 35 -3.60 5.00 -7.13
N PHE A 36 -2.57 4.36 -6.56
CA PHE A 36 -1.72 3.42 -7.28
C PHE A 36 -2.18 1.97 -7.20
N ASP A 37 -2.83 1.56 -6.12
CA ASP A 37 -3.33 0.19 -5.98
C ASP A 37 -4.59 -0.05 -6.81
N GLU A 38 -5.38 0.98 -7.07
CA GLU A 38 -6.52 0.94 -8.00
C GLU A 38 -6.10 1.20 -9.46
N ALA A 39 -4.82 1.52 -9.72
CA ALA A 39 -4.35 1.89 -11.05
C ALA A 39 -3.95 0.67 -11.92
N PRO A 40 -4.03 0.79 -13.26
CA PRO A 40 -3.57 -0.25 -14.18
C PRO A 40 -2.10 -0.65 -13.94
N PRO A 41 -1.68 -1.88 -14.32
CA PRO A 41 -0.33 -2.39 -14.06
C PRO A 41 0.81 -1.44 -14.51
N GLY A 42 0.63 -0.76 -15.65
CA GLY A 42 1.59 0.20 -16.18
C GLY A 42 1.75 1.48 -15.33
N ARG A 43 0.75 1.86 -14.53
CA ARG A 43 0.84 2.97 -13.58
C ARG A 43 1.44 2.54 -12.24
N ARG A 44 1.21 1.30 -11.81
CA ARG A 44 1.73 0.75 -10.55
C ARG A 44 3.27 0.74 -10.48
N ARG A 45 3.95 0.64 -11.63
CA ARG A 45 5.43 0.75 -11.71
C ARG A 45 5.98 2.11 -11.26
N TRP A 46 5.16 3.17 -11.32
CA TRP A 46 5.55 4.53 -10.92
C TRP A 46 5.41 4.78 -9.43
N ARG A 47 4.67 3.94 -8.70
CA ARG A 47 4.48 4.04 -7.25
C ARG A 47 5.79 4.22 -6.47
N PRO A 48 6.84 3.38 -6.62
CA PRO A 48 8.09 3.57 -5.89
C PRO A 48 8.82 4.86 -6.28
N ILE A 49 8.63 5.34 -7.52
CA ILE A 49 9.25 6.58 -7.99
C ILE A 49 8.58 7.78 -7.33
N VAL A 50 7.25 7.87 -7.42
CA VAL A 50 6.47 8.98 -6.84
C VAL A 50 6.64 9.01 -5.33
N ASN A 51 6.51 7.87 -4.64
CA ASN A 51 6.69 7.82 -3.20
C ASN A 51 8.13 8.16 -2.81
N GLY A 52 9.13 7.65 -3.53
CA GLY A 52 10.53 8.01 -3.30
C GLY A 52 10.82 9.51 -3.47
N LEU A 53 10.20 10.16 -4.46
CA LEU A 53 10.30 11.61 -4.64
C LEU A 53 9.65 12.36 -3.48
N VAL A 54 8.44 11.97 -3.05
CA VAL A 54 7.72 12.61 -1.93
C VAL A 54 8.53 12.51 -0.63
N PHE A 55 9.02 11.31 -0.29
CA PHE A 55 9.86 11.14 0.90
C PHE A 55 11.22 11.83 0.76
N GLY A 56 11.78 11.91 -0.45
CA GLY A 56 13.01 12.64 -0.72
C GLY A 56 12.84 14.15 -0.53
N LEU A 57 11.75 14.73 -1.01
CA LEU A 57 11.39 16.13 -0.76
C LEU A 57 11.14 16.39 0.73
N LEU A 58 10.49 15.46 1.42
CA LEU A 58 10.33 15.52 2.87
C LEU A 58 11.69 15.48 3.59
N ALA A 59 12.62 14.62 3.16
CA ALA A 59 13.97 14.58 3.72
C ALA A 59 14.71 15.91 3.51
N ILE A 60 14.63 16.49 2.31
CA ILE A 60 15.20 17.82 2.01
C ILE A 60 14.58 18.90 2.90
N PHE A 61 13.26 18.88 3.06
CA PHE A 61 12.55 19.80 3.95
C PHE A 61 13.08 19.69 5.39
N LEU A 62 13.17 18.48 5.94
CA LEU A 62 13.70 18.26 7.29
C LEU A 62 15.18 18.68 7.44
N MET A 63 15.96 18.60 6.37
CA MET A 63 17.34 19.10 6.35
C MET A 63 17.42 20.63 6.26
N ARG A 64 16.42 21.29 5.68
CA ARG A 64 16.35 22.76 5.56
C ARG A 64 16.00 23.41 6.90
N PHE A 65 15.08 22.81 7.65
CA PHE A 65 14.62 23.27 8.97
C PHE A 65 15.40 22.56 10.09
N ARG A 66 16.72 22.76 10.07
CA ARG A 66 17.67 22.18 11.02
C ARG A 66 17.38 22.64 12.45
N ILE A 67 17.42 21.72 13.41
CA ILE A 67 17.30 22.01 14.84
C ILE A 67 18.66 22.51 15.32
N ASP A 68 18.72 23.76 15.78
CA ASP A 68 19.90 24.30 16.46
C ASP A 68 19.98 23.72 17.88
N VAL A 69 21.10 23.11 18.22
CA VAL A 69 21.36 22.53 19.56
C VAL A 69 22.45 23.33 20.30
N GLY A 70 22.76 24.54 19.83
CA GLY A 70 23.68 25.50 20.40
C GLY A 70 25.13 25.29 20.00
N GLY A 71 25.87 26.40 19.82
CA GLY A 71 27.32 26.39 19.51
C GLY A 71 27.65 25.90 18.10
N ASP A 72 26.93 26.40 17.08
CA ASP A 72 27.06 26.02 15.66
C ASP A 72 26.81 24.54 15.35
N ARG A 73 26.06 23.84 16.21
CA ARG A 73 25.72 22.42 16.03
C ARG A 73 24.27 22.26 15.58
N PHE A 74 24.10 21.62 14.42
CA PHE A 74 22.81 21.39 13.81
C PHE A 74 22.49 19.89 13.74
N VAL A 75 21.26 19.55 14.09
CA VAL A 75 20.70 18.20 13.96
C VAL A 75 19.48 18.25 13.06
N ASP A 76 19.34 17.25 12.20
CA ASP A 76 18.15 17.07 11.39
C ASP A 76 17.61 15.63 11.53
N THR A 77 16.37 15.44 11.11
CA THR A 77 15.63 14.17 11.22
C THR A 77 15.50 13.44 9.90
N ARG A 78 16.38 13.72 8.92
CA ARG A 78 16.30 13.16 7.55
C ARG A 78 16.29 11.63 7.50
N VAL A 79 16.90 10.98 8.49
CA VAL A 79 17.01 9.52 8.56
C VAL A 79 15.63 8.85 8.68
N ILE A 80 14.64 9.55 9.21
CA ILE A 80 13.28 9.05 9.42
C ILE A 80 12.56 8.80 8.09
N PRO A 81 12.37 9.79 7.18
CA PRO A 81 11.75 9.53 5.88
C PRO A 81 12.54 8.54 5.03
N ILE A 82 13.88 8.53 5.09
CA ILE A 82 14.72 7.56 4.36
C ILE A 82 14.43 6.13 4.85
N ALA A 83 14.45 5.92 6.17
CA ALA A 83 14.19 4.62 6.76
C ALA A 83 12.77 4.13 6.47
N LEU A 84 11.76 4.99 6.61
CA LEU A 84 10.36 4.66 6.37
C LEU A 84 10.08 4.37 4.90
N ALA A 85 10.52 5.24 3.97
CA ALA A 85 10.36 5.01 2.54
C ALA A 85 10.99 3.68 2.11
N THR A 86 12.18 3.37 2.65
CA THR A 86 12.86 2.13 2.30
C THR A 86 12.14 0.91 2.88
N LEU A 87 11.79 0.94 4.17
CA LEU A 87 11.15 -0.16 4.88
C LEU A 87 9.78 -0.51 4.30
N ILE A 88 8.98 0.50 3.98
CA ILE A 88 7.60 0.34 3.56
C ILE A 88 7.52 0.13 2.05
N GLU A 89 8.00 1.10 1.27
CA GLU A 89 7.79 1.11 -0.18
C GLU A 89 8.79 0.23 -0.94
N GLY A 90 10.06 0.23 -0.57
CA GLY A 90 11.02 -0.21 -1.57
C GLY A 90 12.46 0.09 -1.27
N SER A 91 13.37 -0.84 -1.59
CA SER A 91 14.73 -0.44 -1.95
C SER A 91 14.74 0.57 -3.12
N PRO A 92 13.88 0.47 -4.17
CA PRO A 92 13.83 1.50 -5.22
C PRO A 92 13.39 2.88 -4.69
N ALA A 93 12.30 2.94 -3.91
CA ALA A 93 11.82 4.18 -3.31
C ALA A 93 12.84 4.76 -2.31
N GLY A 94 13.46 3.88 -1.52
CA GLY A 94 14.53 4.21 -0.58
C GLY A 94 15.77 4.76 -1.28
N ALA A 95 16.19 4.18 -2.41
CA ALA A 95 17.31 4.66 -3.20
C ALA A 95 17.06 6.06 -3.78
N ILE A 96 15.84 6.33 -4.27
CA ILE A 96 15.44 7.66 -4.75
C ILE A 96 15.45 8.67 -3.60
N THR A 97 14.84 8.30 -2.46
CA THR A 97 14.80 9.13 -1.25
C THR A 97 16.21 9.47 -0.75
N ALA A 98 17.06 8.46 -0.62
CA ALA A 98 18.45 8.62 -0.20
C ALA A 98 19.27 9.41 -1.22
N GLY A 99 19.07 9.18 -2.52
CA GLY A 99 19.75 9.91 -3.59
C GLY A 99 19.47 11.41 -3.55
N LEU A 100 18.20 11.80 -3.37
CA LEU A 100 17.81 13.20 -3.18
C LEU A 100 18.43 13.80 -1.92
N ALA A 101 18.39 13.08 -0.79
CA ALA A 101 18.98 13.52 0.46
C ALA A 101 20.52 13.66 0.37
N VAL A 102 21.20 12.74 -0.32
CA VAL A 102 22.65 12.80 -0.57
C VAL A 102 23.00 13.99 -1.45
N ALA A 103 22.29 14.19 -2.56
CA ALA A 103 22.52 15.32 -3.46
C ALA A 103 22.41 16.66 -2.72
N TYR A 104 21.34 16.81 -1.93
CA TYR A 104 21.15 18.01 -1.10
C TYR A 104 22.20 18.13 0.00
N ARG A 105 22.64 17.03 0.61
CA ARG A 105 23.71 17.06 1.62
C ARG A 105 25.04 17.50 1.05
N VAL A 106 25.40 16.99 -0.13
CA VAL A 106 26.64 17.36 -0.83
C VAL A 106 26.59 18.84 -1.19
N TRP A 107 25.45 19.34 -1.66
CA TRP A 107 25.25 20.76 -1.97
C TRP A 107 25.39 21.68 -0.75
N LEU A 108 24.87 21.28 0.41
CA LEU A 108 25.04 22.02 1.67
C LEU A 108 26.52 22.12 2.13
N GLY A 109 27.35 21.15 1.75
CA GLY A 109 28.76 21.10 2.14
C GLY A 109 28.99 21.04 3.67
N GLY A 110 30.16 21.52 4.08
CA GLY A 110 30.61 21.57 5.48
C GLY A 110 31.43 20.35 5.93
N SER A 111 32.12 20.49 7.06
CA SER A 111 33.05 19.48 7.60
C SER A 111 32.39 18.14 7.94
N GLY A 112 31.08 18.12 8.21
CA GLY A 112 30.27 16.92 8.43
C GLY A 112 29.56 16.37 7.19
N ALA A 113 29.90 16.82 5.98
CA ALA A 113 29.22 16.37 4.76
C ALA A 113 29.44 14.88 4.49
N ALA A 114 30.69 14.41 4.52
CA ALA A 114 31.05 13.02 4.27
C ALA A 114 30.39 12.05 5.28
N ALA A 115 30.47 12.36 6.57
CA ALA A 115 29.80 11.59 7.62
C ALA A 115 28.28 11.54 7.41
N GLY A 116 27.67 12.67 7.02
CA GLY A 116 26.23 12.72 6.72
C GLY A 116 25.82 11.90 5.50
N VAL A 117 26.62 11.88 4.43
CA VAL A 117 26.38 11.04 3.24
C VAL A 117 26.48 9.56 3.60
N LEU A 118 27.52 9.16 4.34
CA LEU A 118 27.67 7.79 4.84
C LEU A 118 26.48 7.38 5.70
N GLY A 119 26.03 8.26 6.61
CA GLY A 119 24.85 8.02 7.46
C GLY A 119 23.57 7.81 6.65
N ILE A 120 23.34 8.61 5.60
CA ILE A 120 22.19 8.45 4.69
C ILE A 120 22.22 7.09 3.99
N VAL A 121 23.35 6.77 3.35
CA VAL A 121 23.50 5.53 2.58
C VAL A 121 23.36 4.32 3.49
N ALA A 122 24.03 4.31 4.64
CA ALA A 122 23.96 3.22 5.59
C ALA A 122 22.56 3.08 6.22
N THR A 123 21.82 4.17 6.42
CA THR A 123 20.41 4.12 6.85
C THR A 123 19.53 3.43 5.80
N ALA A 124 19.67 3.78 4.52
CA ALA A 124 18.92 3.16 3.44
C ALA A 124 19.25 1.66 3.32
N VAL A 125 20.53 1.30 3.42
CA VAL A 125 20.97 -0.11 3.41
C VAL A 125 20.39 -0.87 4.61
N ALA A 126 20.50 -0.33 5.82
CA ALA A 126 19.96 -0.95 7.04
C ALA A 126 18.45 -1.18 6.93
N ALA A 127 17.69 -0.16 6.48
CA ALA A 127 16.25 -0.28 6.27
C ALA A 127 15.90 -1.32 5.19
N GLY A 128 16.68 -1.40 4.11
CA GLY A 128 16.53 -2.42 3.07
C GLY A 128 16.74 -3.84 3.61
N LEU A 129 17.78 -4.05 4.42
CA LEU A 129 18.05 -5.34 5.06
C LEU A 129 16.95 -5.74 6.03
N VAL A 130 16.50 -4.80 6.88
CA VAL A 130 15.38 -5.04 7.81
C VAL A 130 14.11 -5.37 7.03
N ARG A 131 13.85 -4.74 5.88
CA ARG A 131 12.70 -5.07 5.04
C ARG A 131 12.74 -6.49 4.50
N VAL A 132 13.90 -6.94 4.05
CA VAL A 132 14.08 -8.34 3.62
C VAL A 132 13.76 -9.29 4.78
N TRP A 133 14.21 -8.95 6.00
CA TRP A 133 13.87 -9.71 7.20
C TRP A 133 12.37 -9.70 7.52
N VAL A 134 11.71 -8.54 7.48
CA VAL A 134 10.26 -8.38 7.66
C VAL A 134 9.46 -9.26 6.70
N ARG A 135 9.87 -9.33 5.43
CA ARG A 135 9.22 -10.18 4.43
C ARG A 135 9.36 -11.66 4.74
N ARG A 136 10.50 -12.09 5.28
CA ARG A 136 10.71 -13.48 5.73
C ARG A 136 9.90 -13.83 6.97
N ASP A 137 9.72 -12.86 7.87
CA ASP A 137 8.98 -13.02 9.13
C ASP A 137 7.46 -12.94 8.98
N GLY A 138 6.95 -12.76 7.75
CA GLY A 138 5.53 -12.68 7.43
C GLY A 138 4.86 -11.36 7.83
N GLY A 139 5.63 -10.31 8.17
CA GLY A 139 5.07 -9.02 8.53
C GLY A 139 5.91 -8.19 9.50
N LEU A 140 5.57 -6.91 9.58
CA LEU A 140 6.28 -5.95 10.43
C LEU A 140 5.90 -6.17 11.90
N LYS A 141 6.91 -6.29 12.76
CA LYS A 141 6.78 -6.53 14.21
C LYS A 141 7.64 -5.53 14.98
N VAL A 142 7.36 -5.34 16.26
CA VAL A 142 8.11 -4.41 17.14
C VAL A 142 9.62 -4.68 17.11
N ARG A 143 10.05 -5.95 17.06
CA ARG A 143 11.48 -6.33 16.97
C ARG A 143 12.19 -5.73 15.75
N HIS A 144 11.52 -5.67 14.61
CA HIS A 144 12.10 -5.13 13.38
C HIS A 144 12.33 -3.62 13.49
N VAL A 145 11.36 -2.93 14.07
CA VAL A 145 11.43 -1.50 14.33
C VAL A 145 12.53 -1.20 15.34
N ALA A 146 12.62 -1.97 16.43
CA ALA A 146 13.64 -1.82 17.45
C ALA A 146 15.06 -2.03 16.88
N VAL A 147 15.25 -3.09 16.09
CA VAL A 147 16.53 -3.34 15.41
C VAL A 147 16.84 -2.22 14.43
N LEU A 148 15.88 -1.77 13.62
CA LEU A 148 16.10 -0.66 12.69
C LEU A 148 16.53 0.62 13.40
N VAL A 149 15.83 1.01 14.47
CA VAL A 149 16.18 2.18 15.28
C VAL A 149 17.59 2.04 15.86
N ALA A 150 17.91 0.88 16.44
CA ALA A 150 19.24 0.61 17.01
C ALA A 150 20.33 0.67 15.93
N THR A 151 20.11 0.07 14.76
CA THR A 151 21.06 0.08 13.64
C THR A 151 21.25 1.48 13.08
N VAL A 152 20.18 2.23 12.82
CA VAL A 152 20.24 3.61 12.32
C VAL A 152 20.96 4.52 13.33
N TRP A 153 20.68 4.34 14.62
CA TRP A 153 21.39 5.08 15.67
C TRP A 153 22.87 4.72 15.72
N ALA A 154 23.23 3.44 15.71
CA ALA A 154 24.61 2.98 15.73
C ALA A 154 25.40 3.45 14.49
N VAL A 155 24.79 3.41 13.31
CA VAL A 155 25.33 3.97 12.06
C VAL A 155 25.57 5.47 12.20
N THR A 156 24.60 6.20 12.73
CA THR A 156 24.71 7.64 12.92
C THR A 156 25.82 7.96 13.89
N ALA A 157 25.84 7.33 15.07
CA ALA A 157 26.91 7.49 16.06
C ALA A 157 28.28 7.15 15.46
N GLY A 158 28.40 6.02 14.74
CA GLY A 158 29.62 5.59 14.06
C GLY A 158 30.13 6.60 13.04
N SER A 159 29.24 7.27 12.31
CA SER A 159 29.63 8.33 11.36
C SER A 159 30.30 9.53 12.05
N PHE A 160 29.92 9.84 13.29
CA PHE A 160 30.58 10.86 14.09
C PHE A 160 31.90 10.37 14.68
N LEU A 161 32.03 9.07 15.01
CA LEU A 161 33.29 8.50 15.50
C LEU A 161 34.43 8.59 14.47
N VAL A 162 34.11 8.53 13.17
CA VAL A 162 35.09 8.71 12.07
C VAL A 162 35.81 10.06 12.14
N LEU A 163 35.16 11.09 12.72
CA LEU A 163 35.72 12.42 12.90
C LEU A 163 36.58 12.56 14.18
N GLY A 164 36.81 11.46 14.91
CA GLY A 164 37.64 11.42 16.12
C GLY A 164 37.09 12.26 17.27
N ALA A 165 37.98 12.86 18.07
CA ALA A 165 37.62 13.66 19.25
C ALA A 165 36.68 14.84 18.92
N ARG A 166 36.82 15.44 17.72
CA ARG A 166 35.94 16.51 17.25
C ARG A 166 34.51 16.01 17.02
N GLY A 167 34.35 14.85 16.39
CA GLY A 167 33.05 14.23 16.18
C GLY A 167 32.37 13.81 17.47
N LEU A 168 33.13 13.28 18.44
CA LEU A 168 32.62 12.94 19.76
C LEU A 168 32.08 14.16 20.51
N ALA A 169 32.82 15.29 20.46
CA ALA A 169 32.40 16.55 21.07
C ALA A 169 31.15 17.15 20.41
N MET A 170 30.98 16.94 19.09
CA MET A 170 29.77 17.32 18.37
C MET A 170 28.56 16.42 18.71
N PHE A 171 28.79 15.11 18.90
CA PHE A 171 27.73 14.12 19.14
C PHE A 171 27.28 14.05 20.61
N SER A 172 28.19 14.27 21.56
CA SER A 172 27.93 14.16 23.01
C SER A 172 26.73 14.98 23.54
N PRO A 173 26.44 16.20 23.08
CA PRO A 173 25.25 16.91 23.54
C PRO A 173 23.96 16.44 22.83
N VAL A 174 24.06 15.82 21.66
CA VAL A 174 22.90 15.55 20.78
C VAL A 174 22.49 14.08 20.71
N TRP A 175 23.28 13.15 21.25
CA TRP A 175 23.03 11.71 21.09
C TRP A 175 21.67 11.25 21.64
N LEU A 176 21.24 11.82 22.78
CA LEU A 176 20.00 11.43 23.44
C LEU A 176 18.77 12.01 22.73
N PRO A 177 18.71 13.33 22.41
CA PRO A 177 17.67 13.87 21.54
C PRO A 177 17.58 13.14 20.20
N LEU A 178 18.71 12.84 19.55
CA LEU A 178 18.74 12.16 18.26
C LEU A 178 18.20 10.72 18.36
N LEU A 179 18.56 9.98 19.42
CA LEU A 179 17.99 8.66 19.69
C LEU A 179 16.47 8.74 19.88
N ALA A 180 16.01 9.67 20.72
CA ALA A 180 14.59 9.83 21.03
C ALA A 180 13.79 10.16 19.76
N MET A 181 14.25 11.14 18.96
CA MET A 181 13.60 11.52 17.72
C MET A 181 13.58 10.38 16.69
N THR A 182 14.69 9.65 16.56
CA THR A 182 14.78 8.50 15.64
C THR A 182 13.85 7.37 16.08
N ALA A 183 13.84 7.05 17.38
CA ALA A 183 12.99 6.01 17.95
C ALA A 183 11.50 6.35 17.81
N VAL A 184 11.12 7.57 18.18
CA VAL A 184 9.74 8.04 18.07
C VAL A 184 9.32 8.13 16.59
N GLY A 185 10.12 8.76 15.74
CA GLY A 185 9.74 8.96 14.34
C GLY A 185 9.68 7.67 13.53
N ILE A 186 10.67 6.78 13.64
CA ILE A 186 10.62 5.47 12.99
C ILE A 186 9.52 4.60 13.62
N GLY A 187 9.39 4.61 14.95
CA GLY A 187 8.41 3.79 15.67
C GLY A 187 6.96 4.19 15.38
N VAL A 188 6.62 5.46 15.60
CA VAL A 188 5.30 6.02 15.30
C VAL A 188 5.03 5.96 13.81
N GLY A 189 6.01 6.34 12.97
CA GLY A 189 5.90 6.23 11.53
C GLY A 189 5.54 4.81 11.09
N ALA A 190 6.37 3.83 11.44
CA ALA A 190 6.17 2.44 11.05
C ALA A 190 4.83 1.87 11.53
N ARG A 191 4.36 2.27 12.72
CA ARG A 191 3.03 1.88 13.24
C ARG A 191 1.91 2.50 12.41
N LEU A 192 1.95 3.82 12.18
CA LEU A 192 0.93 4.52 11.41
C LEU A 192 0.85 4.03 9.96
N PHE A 193 2.00 3.80 9.32
CA PHE A 193 2.04 3.21 7.98
C PHE A 193 1.45 1.79 7.96
N GLY A 194 1.77 0.98 8.98
CA GLY A 194 1.18 -0.34 9.16
C GLY A 194 -0.35 -0.28 9.33
N ASP A 195 -0.84 0.65 10.16
CA ASP A 195 -2.26 0.86 10.40
C ASP A 195 -2.98 1.33 9.14
N VAL A 196 -2.42 2.27 8.37
CA VAL A 196 -2.97 2.75 7.10
C VAL A 196 -3.05 1.60 6.08
N ALA A 197 -1.97 0.82 5.92
CA ALA A 197 -1.94 -0.31 5.01
C ALA A 197 -2.95 -1.40 5.40
N ALA A 198 -3.06 -1.72 6.70
CA ALA A 198 -4.02 -2.69 7.21
C ALA A 198 -5.47 -2.24 6.99
N ARG A 199 -5.78 -0.94 7.24
CA ARG A 199 -7.11 -0.37 6.99
C ARG A 199 -7.49 -0.45 5.52
N GLN A 200 -6.59 -0.09 4.62
CA GLN A 200 -6.82 -0.16 3.18
C GLN A 200 -7.08 -1.59 2.71
N ALA A 201 -6.34 -2.58 3.22
CA ALA A 201 -6.57 -3.98 2.88
C ALA A 201 -7.97 -4.47 3.34
N VAL A 202 -8.40 -4.05 4.54
CA VAL A 202 -9.75 -4.35 5.05
C VAL A 202 -10.84 -3.65 4.23
N GLU A 203 -10.64 -2.40 3.85
CA GLU A 203 -11.58 -1.65 3.01
C GLU A 203 -11.70 -2.25 1.62
N ALA A 204 -10.60 -2.63 0.98
CA ALA A 204 -10.61 -3.32 -0.30
C ALA A 204 -11.40 -4.63 -0.23
N ALA A 205 -11.11 -5.48 0.77
CA ALA A 205 -11.85 -6.73 0.97
C ALA A 205 -13.35 -6.50 1.24
N ARG A 206 -13.72 -5.41 1.93
CA ARG A 206 -15.12 -5.02 2.15
C ARG A 206 -15.79 -4.58 0.86
N ARG A 207 -15.11 -3.81 0.01
CA ARG A 207 -15.64 -3.37 -1.30
C ARG A 207 -15.90 -4.57 -2.21
N ASP A 208 -14.95 -5.50 -2.32
CA ASP A 208 -15.09 -6.71 -3.13
C ASP A 208 -16.26 -7.57 -2.64
N ALA A 209 -16.38 -7.74 -1.32
CA ALA A 209 -17.50 -8.47 -0.72
C ALA A 209 -18.85 -7.78 -0.96
N ALA A 210 -18.90 -6.44 -0.91
CA ALA A 210 -20.11 -5.67 -1.18
C ALA A 210 -20.54 -5.79 -2.66
N GLN A 211 -19.58 -5.71 -3.58
CA GLN A 211 -19.83 -5.88 -5.02
C GLN A 211 -20.37 -7.27 -5.32
N LEU A 212 -19.74 -8.33 -4.80
CA LEU A 212 -20.21 -9.70 -4.97
C LEU A 212 -21.62 -9.88 -4.39
N ARG A 213 -21.89 -9.36 -3.19
CA ARG A 213 -23.25 -9.42 -2.59
C ARG A 213 -24.29 -8.72 -3.45
N ALA A 214 -23.98 -7.56 -4.01
CA ALA A 214 -24.90 -6.83 -4.88
C ALA A 214 -25.17 -7.62 -6.18
N VAL A 215 -24.13 -8.16 -6.82
CA VAL A 215 -24.27 -9.01 -8.02
C VAL A 215 -25.08 -10.27 -7.71
N THR A 216 -24.76 -10.99 -6.63
CA THR A 216 -25.50 -12.20 -6.23
C THR A 216 -26.96 -11.90 -5.88
N ALA A 217 -27.25 -10.77 -5.23
CA ALA A 217 -28.62 -10.36 -4.91
C ALA A 217 -29.43 -10.07 -6.18
N LEU A 218 -28.88 -9.29 -7.10
CA LEU A 218 -29.50 -8.99 -8.40
C LEU A 218 -29.70 -10.27 -9.22
N ALA A 219 -28.67 -11.11 -9.30
CA ALA A 219 -28.70 -12.39 -10.01
C ALA A 219 -29.77 -13.34 -9.46
N ARG A 220 -29.91 -13.43 -8.14
CA ARG A 220 -30.96 -14.24 -7.50
C ARG A 220 -32.36 -13.69 -7.79
N ALA A 221 -32.55 -12.38 -7.72
CA ALA A 221 -33.82 -11.73 -8.05
C ALA A 221 -34.20 -11.97 -9.52
N ALA A 222 -33.30 -11.67 -10.45
CA ALA A 222 -33.50 -11.91 -11.88
C ALA A 222 -33.75 -13.40 -12.18
N ALA A 223 -33.06 -14.32 -11.50
CA ALA A 223 -33.26 -15.75 -11.70
C ALA A 223 -34.66 -16.19 -11.27
N HIS A 224 -35.17 -15.64 -10.18
CA HIS A 224 -36.54 -15.90 -9.74
C HIS A 224 -37.56 -15.35 -10.74
N GLU A 225 -37.37 -14.12 -11.21
CA GLU A 225 -38.26 -13.47 -12.17
C GLU A 225 -38.24 -14.11 -13.56
N ILE A 226 -37.12 -14.70 -14.01
CA ILE A 226 -37.04 -15.42 -15.30
C ILE A 226 -37.62 -16.83 -15.19
N ASN A 227 -37.35 -17.54 -14.08
CA ASN A 227 -37.86 -18.90 -13.91
C ASN A 227 -39.40 -18.97 -13.90
N ASN A 228 -40.06 -17.92 -13.42
CA ASN A 228 -41.53 -17.85 -13.38
C ASN A 228 -42.16 -17.96 -14.79
N PRO A 229 -41.93 -17.04 -15.74
CA PRO A 229 -42.47 -17.15 -17.09
C PRO A 229 -41.89 -18.36 -17.85
N LEU A 230 -40.63 -18.73 -17.61
CA LEU A 230 -40.02 -19.90 -18.26
C LEU A 230 -40.73 -21.21 -17.90
N THR A 231 -41.17 -21.34 -16.64
CA THR A 231 -41.97 -22.48 -16.18
C THR A 231 -43.32 -22.55 -16.89
N ALA A 232 -43.97 -21.40 -17.09
CA ALA A 232 -45.22 -21.33 -17.86
C ALA A 232 -45.00 -21.70 -19.34
N VAL A 233 -43.94 -21.19 -19.98
CA VAL A 233 -43.57 -21.52 -21.37
C VAL A 233 -43.30 -23.02 -21.52
N LEU A 234 -42.47 -23.61 -20.66
CA LEU A 234 -42.18 -25.04 -20.68
C LEU A 234 -43.44 -25.88 -20.45
N GLY A 235 -44.30 -25.47 -19.52
CA GLY A 235 -45.59 -26.13 -19.27
C GLY A 235 -46.48 -26.15 -20.52
N GLY A 236 -46.61 -25.01 -21.20
CA GLY A 236 -47.36 -24.89 -22.44
C GLY A 236 -46.79 -25.76 -23.56
N LEU A 237 -45.47 -25.72 -23.77
CA LEU A 237 -44.79 -26.55 -24.77
C LEU A 237 -45.00 -28.05 -24.53
N VAL A 238 -44.96 -28.50 -23.27
CA VAL A 238 -45.23 -29.89 -22.90
C VAL A 238 -46.67 -30.30 -23.20
N LEU A 239 -47.65 -29.45 -22.93
CA LEU A 239 -49.06 -29.72 -23.23
C LEU A 239 -49.33 -29.80 -24.74
N ILE A 240 -48.79 -28.85 -25.50
CA ILE A 240 -48.92 -28.84 -26.97
C ILE A 240 -48.26 -30.09 -27.58
N ASN A 241 -47.08 -30.47 -27.09
CA ASN A 241 -46.39 -31.67 -27.58
C ASN A 241 -47.19 -32.98 -27.36
N ARG A 242 -48.15 -33.01 -26.44
CA ARG A 242 -49.03 -34.18 -26.20
C ARG A 242 -50.19 -34.27 -27.19
N THR A 243 -50.54 -33.18 -27.87
CA THR A 243 -51.69 -33.11 -28.79
C THR A 243 -51.28 -33.19 -30.26
N ILE A 244 -50.00 -32.97 -30.57
CA ILE A 244 -49.46 -33.03 -31.93
C ILE A 244 -49.12 -34.48 -32.33
N LYS A 245 -49.29 -34.80 -33.62
CA LYS A 245 -48.96 -36.11 -34.19
C LYS A 245 -47.46 -36.40 -34.09
N PRO A 246 -47.04 -37.60 -33.63
CA PRO A 246 -45.64 -38.00 -33.64
C PRO A 246 -45.09 -37.95 -35.07
N ASP A 247 -43.87 -37.43 -35.26
CA ASP A 247 -43.16 -37.29 -36.55
C ASP A 247 -43.64 -36.18 -37.52
N SER A 248 -44.49 -35.27 -37.06
CA SER A 248 -44.82 -34.04 -37.79
C SER A 248 -43.71 -32.97 -37.70
N ASP A 249 -43.70 -32.02 -38.64
CA ASP A 249 -42.75 -30.91 -38.60
C ASP A 249 -43.03 -29.95 -37.42
N GLU A 250 -44.29 -29.83 -37.01
CA GLU A 250 -44.70 -29.10 -35.81
C GLU A 250 -44.10 -29.72 -34.53
N ALA A 251 -44.02 -31.06 -34.46
CA ALA A 251 -43.38 -31.75 -33.34
C ALA A 251 -41.87 -31.42 -33.27
N LYS A 252 -41.19 -31.30 -34.40
CA LYS A 252 -39.76 -30.88 -34.45
C LYS A 252 -39.58 -29.45 -33.95
N TRP A 253 -40.45 -28.52 -34.35
CA TRP A 253 -40.37 -27.13 -33.89
C TRP A 253 -40.61 -27.00 -32.38
N ILE A 254 -41.61 -27.71 -31.85
CA ILE A 254 -41.89 -27.76 -30.41
C ILE A 254 -40.71 -28.35 -29.63
N ALA A 255 -40.10 -29.42 -30.15
CA ALA A 255 -38.92 -30.02 -29.54
C ALA A 255 -37.74 -29.03 -29.48
N ASN A 256 -37.47 -28.29 -30.56
CA ASN A 256 -36.43 -27.26 -30.58
C ASN A 256 -36.73 -26.11 -29.60
N ALA A 257 -37.97 -25.62 -29.55
CA ALA A 257 -38.37 -24.58 -28.61
C ALA A 257 -38.22 -25.03 -27.16
N LYS A 258 -38.61 -26.27 -26.85
CA LYS A 258 -38.43 -26.87 -25.54
C LYS A 258 -36.94 -26.96 -25.18
N HIS A 259 -36.10 -27.41 -26.12
CA HIS A 259 -34.66 -27.49 -25.90
C HIS A 259 -34.04 -26.11 -25.62
N ALA A 260 -34.42 -25.07 -26.36
CA ALA A 260 -33.96 -23.70 -26.12
C ALA A 260 -34.41 -23.18 -24.74
N ALA A 261 -35.66 -23.45 -24.34
CA ALA A 261 -36.16 -23.07 -23.02
C ALA A 261 -35.44 -23.82 -21.88
N GLU A 262 -35.09 -25.09 -22.07
CA GLU A 262 -34.27 -25.87 -21.14
C GLU A 262 -32.84 -25.30 -21.03
N GLN A 263 -32.23 -24.90 -22.15
CA GLN A 263 -30.92 -24.21 -22.14
C GLN A 263 -30.97 -22.90 -21.34
N ILE A 264 -32.01 -22.07 -21.53
CA ILE A 264 -32.20 -20.85 -20.74
C ILE A 264 -32.33 -21.19 -19.25
N ARG A 265 -33.08 -22.23 -18.89
CA ARG A 265 -33.24 -22.68 -17.49
C ARG A 265 -31.91 -23.06 -16.86
N ASP A 266 -31.04 -23.72 -17.61
CA ASP A 266 -29.71 -24.09 -17.13
C ASP A 266 -28.81 -22.85 -16.95
N ILE A 267 -28.84 -21.87 -17.87
CA ILE A 267 -28.13 -20.59 -17.70
C ILE A 267 -28.59 -19.87 -16.43
N VAL A 268 -29.91 -19.78 -16.22
CA VAL A 268 -30.50 -19.15 -15.02
C VAL A 268 -30.11 -19.89 -13.74
N ARG A 269 -29.96 -21.22 -13.79
CA ARG A 269 -29.48 -22.02 -12.64
C ARG A 269 -28.05 -21.63 -12.25
N HIS A 270 -27.17 -21.40 -13.22
CA HIS A 270 -25.81 -20.91 -12.96
C HIS A 270 -25.82 -19.51 -12.33
N MET A 271 -26.70 -18.63 -12.80
CA MET A 271 -26.88 -17.28 -12.26
C MET A 271 -27.24 -17.27 -10.76
N ASN A 272 -28.02 -18.24 -10.28
CA ASN A 272 -28.39 -18.36 -8.85
C ASN A 272 -27.26 -18.93 -7.96
N ARG A 273 -26.14 -19.38 -8.56
CA ARG A 273 -25.01 -20.02 -7.86
C ARG A 273 -23.71 -19.23 -7.98
N ILE A 274 -23.78 -17.94 -8.30
CA ILE A 274 -22.60 -17.07 -8.40
C ILE A 274 -21.89 -16.98 -7.05
N THR A 275 -20.61 -17.36 -7.02
CA THR A 275 -19.71 -17.35 -5.85
C THR A 275 -18.46 -16.51 -6.04
N SER A 276 -18.14 -16.13 -7.27
CA SER A 276 -17.04 -15.23 -7.64
C SER A 276 -17.44 -14.35 -8.83
N ILE A 277 -16.69 -13.28 -9.09
CA ILE A 277 -16.88 -12.43 -10.28
C ILE A 277 -15.75 -12.77 -11.25
N GLU A 278 -16.07 -13.52 -12.29
CA GLU A 278 -15.15 -13.85 -13.38
C GLU A 278 -15.58 -13.12 -14.64
N GLU A 279 -14.68 -12.34 -15.24
CA GLU A 279 -14.96 -11.55 -16.42
C GLU A 279 -14.31 -12.15 -17.67
N VAL A 280 -15.01 -12.11 -18.80
CA VAL A 280 -14.44 -12.43 -20.12
C VAL A 280 -14.06 -11.13 -20.80
N PRO A 281 -12.81 -11.00 -21.32
CA PRO A 281 -12.40 -9.84 -22.10
C PRO A 281 -13.32 -9.70 -23.31
N SER A 282 -13.96 -8.54 -23.44
CA SER A 282 -14.76 -8.23 -24.63
C SER A 282 -13.84 -7.93 -25.82
N ALA A 283 -14.20 -8.41 -27.01
CA ALA A 283 -13.52 -8.03 -28.24
C ALA A 283 -13.92 -6.59 -28.63
N GLY A 284 -12.98 -5.65 -28.59
CA GLY A 284 -13.19 -4.25 -28.99
C GLY A 284 -13.48 -3.30 -27.81
N PRO A 285 -14.22 -2.19 -28.02
CA PRO A 285 -14.45 -1.15 -27.01
C PRO A 285 -15.55 -1.47 -25.99
N LEU A 286 -16.12 -2.68 -26.03
CA LEU A 286 -17.18 -3.07 -25.11
C LEU A 286 -16.61 -3.37 -23.72
N PRO A 287 -17.35 -3.02 -22.64
CA PRO A 287 -16.96 -3.42 -21.29
C PRO A 287 -16.92 -4.94 -21.17
N ASN A 288 -16.08 -5.44 -20.27
CA ASN A 288 -15.99 -6.87 -19.99
C ASN A 288 -17.33 -7.41 -19.53
N MET A 289 -17.63 -8.65 -19.92
CA MET A 289 -18.90 -9.30 -19.57
C MET A 289 -18.67 -10.37 -18.50
N LEU A 290 -19.61 -10.48 -17.57
CA LEU A 290 -19.59 -11.51 -16.53
C LEU A 290 -19.76 -12.91 -17.15
N ASP A 291 -18.80 -13.80 -16.89
CA ASP A 291 -18.91 -15.21 -17.25
C ASP A 291 -19.69 -15.96 -16.17
N ILE A 292 -21.00 -16.08 -16.38
CA ILE A 292 -21.93 -16.71 -15.43
C ILE A 292 -21.53 -18.15 -15.11
N LYS A 293 -20.95 -18.90 -16.07
CA LYS A 293 -20.56 -20.29 -15.85
C LYS A 293 -19.35 -20.36 -14.93
N LYS A 294 -18.27 -19.64 -15.25
CA LYS A 294 -17.06 -19.61 -14.40
C LYS A 294 -17.36 -19.04 -13.01
N SER A 295 -18.16 -17.99 -12.95
CA SER A 295 -18.58 -17.31 -11.71
C SER A 295 -19.41 -18.21 -10.78
N SER A 296 -19.98 -19.32 -11.29
CA SER A 296 -20.82 -20.26 -10.54
C SER A 296 -20.13 -21.56 -10.12
N SER A 297 -18.87 -21.74 -10.52
CA SER A 297 -18.07 -22.90 -10.15
C SER A 297 -17.41 -22.67 -8.78
N PRO A 298 -17.36 -23.68 -7.89
CA PRO A 298 -16.57 -23.56 -6.67
C PRO A 298 -15.11 -23.29 -7.04
N ALA A 299 -14.47 -22.36 -6.33
CA ALA A 299 -13.05 -22.06 -6.53
C ALA A 299 -12.21 -23.35 -6.37
N PRO A 300 -11.19 -23.57 -7.22
CA PRO A 300 -10.30 -24.73 -7.12
C PRO A 300 -9.51 -24.78 -5.81
#